data_AF-A0A4S3FJ80-F1
#
_entry.id   AF-A0A4S3FJ80-F1
#
_cell.length_a   1.000
_cell.length_b   1.000
_cell.length_c   1.000
_cell.angle_alpha   90.00
_cell.angle_beta   90.00
_cell.angle_gamma   90.00
#
_symmetry.space_group_name_H-M   'P 1'
#
loop_
_entity.id
_entity.type
_entity.pdbx_description
1 polymer ?
#
loop_
_entity_poly.entity_id
_entity_poly.type
_entity_poly.pdbx_seq_one_letter_code
_entity_poly.pdbx_strand_id
1 'polypeptide(L)'
;MALRNELDEADLVIGADGVNSLVRKTHQVEFGTKIQLLSNRFAWFGAERTFSYFTETFKQLPQGSFNAHHYRYTPAMSTFLVEVNHQTFERVGFGEMSEEQTRASCQEVFAEELAGADLVTNKSRWRRFPVISNKRWSVGNCVLVGDALGTAHFSIGSGTPVALEDVQVLSHALANHPLNVSDALAEY
;
A
#
# COMPACT_ATOMS: atom_id res chain seq x y z
N MET A 1 -25.75 6.11 -7.85
CA MET A 1 -27.10 6.12 -7.24
C MET A 1 -27.55 4.73 -6.84
N ALA A 2 -27.42 3.70 -7.69
CA ALA A 2 -27.80 2.31 -7.35
C ALA A 2 -27.03 1.70 -6.14
N LEU A 3 -25.72 1.91 -6.03
CA LEU A 3 -24.91 1.32 -4.95
C LEU A 3 -25.21 1.90 -3.56
N ARG A 4 -25.68 3.15 -3.47
CA ARG A 4 -26.02 3.76 -2.18
C ARG A 4 -27.19 3.01 -1.53
N ASN A 5 -28.19 2.67 -2.35
CA ASN A 5 -29.34 1.88 -1.91
C ASN A 5 -28.96 0.46 -1.41
N GLU A 6 -27.95 -0.20 -1.99
CA GLU A 6 -27.53 -1.54 -1.53
C GLU A 6 -26.79 -1.50 -0.18
N LEU A 7 -26.05 -0.41 0.11
CA LEU A 7 -25.36 -0.22 1.39
C LEU A 7 -26.32 0.25 2.50
N ASP A 8 -27.37 1.00 2.12
CA ASP A 8 -28.34 1.56 3.06
C ASP A 8 -29.25 0.48 3.70
N GLU A 9 -29.30 -0.75 3.14
CA GLU A 9 -30.07 -1.87 3.70
C GLU A 9 -29.30 -2.65 4.80
N ALA A 10 -28.00 -2.44 4.96
CA ALA A 10 -27.19 -3.16 5.94
C ALA A 10 -27.18 -2.46 7.31
N ASP A 11 -27.23 -3.24 8.40
CA ASP A 11 -27.10 -2.68 9.76
C ASP A 11 -25.71 -2.09 10.04
N LEU A 12 -24.67 -2.62 9.38
CA LEU A 12 -23.28 -2.16 9.44
C LEU A 12 -22.57 -2.44 8.12
N VAL A 13 -21.81 -1.46 7.63
CA VAL A 13 -20.95 -1.57 6.44
C VAL A 13 -19.49 -1.39 6.84
N ILE A 14 -18.67 -2.41 6.61
CA ILE A 14 -17.22 -2.37 6.88
C ILE A 14 -16.46 -2.16 5.57
N GLY A 15 -15.87 -0.98 5.40
CA GLY A 15 -14.93 -0.66 4.33
C GLY A 15 -13.55 -1.27 4.60
N ALA A 16 -13.36 -2.51 4.17
CA ALA A 16 -12.08 -3.22 4.16
C ALA A 16 -11.50 -3.38 2.74
N ASP A 17 -11.87 -2.48 1.84
CA ASP A 17 -11.60 -2.50 0.39
C ASP A 17 -10.34 -1.72 -0.04
N GLY A 18 -9.46 -1.50 0.94
CA GLY A 18 -8.08 -1.04 0.75
C GLY A 18 -7.92 0.38 0.20
N VAL A 19 -6.75 0.65 -0.40
CA VAL A 19 -6.34 1.98 -0.87
C VAL A 19 -7.33 2.63 -1.85
N ASN A 20 -8.12 1.83 -2.57
CA ASN A 20 -9.10 2.30 -3.55
C ASN A 20 -10.53 2.36 -3.01
N SER A 21 -10.71 2.28 -1.70
CA SER A 21 -11.99 2.15 -0.99
C SER A 21 -13.15 2.96 -1.58
N LEU A 22 -14.20 2.25 -1.95
CA LEU A 22 -15.46 2.77 -2.44
C LEU A 22 -16.31 3.34 -1.30
N VAL A 23 -16.28 2.68 -0.12
CA VAL A 23 -16.96 3.17 1.10
C VAL A 23 -16.39 4.55 1.48
N ARG A 24 -15.06 4.67 1.56
CA ARG A 24 -14.39 5.94 1.84
C ARG A 24 -14.71 7.01 0.79
N LYS A 25 -14.67 6.66 -0.50
CA LYS A 25 -14.98 7.61 -1.58
C LYS A 25 -16.43 8.10 -1.53
N THR A 26 -17.38 7.24 -1.17
CA THR A 26 -18.80 7.58 -1.10
C THR A 26 -19.08 8.63 -0.01
N HIS A 27 -18.37 8.55 1.13
CA HIS A 27 -18.54 9.45 2.27
C HIS A 27 -17.31 10.33 2.54
N GLN A 28 -16.54 10.65 1.49
CA GLN A 28 -15.21 11.25 1.62
C GLN A 28 -15.19 12.55 2.44
N VAL A 29 -16.20 13.40 2.27
CA VAL A 29 -16.33 14.67 2.99
C VAL A 29 -16.61 14.42 4.48
N GLU A 30 -17.49 13.46 4.79
CA GLU A 30 -17.91 13.12 6.16
C GLU A 30 -16.79 12.45 6.96
N PHE A 31 -16.02 11.56 6.33
CA PHE A 31 -14.79 11.00 6.91
C PHE A 31 -13.67 12.04 7.09
N GLY A 32 -13.75 13.17 6.38
CA GLY A 32 -12.70 14.17 6.34
C GLY A 32 -11.41 13.64 5.70
N THR A 33 -11.54 12.78 4.69
CA THR A 33 -10.43 12.11 4.02
C THR A 33 -9.45 13.11 3.41
N LYS A 34 -8.16 12.89 3.62
CA LYS A 34 -7.06 13.52 2.89
C LYS A 34 -6.23 12.47 2.18
N ILE A 35 -5.85 12.75 0.94
CA ILE A 35 -4.96 11.91 0.14
C ILE A 35 -3.81 12.79 -0.35
N GLN A 36 -2.59 12.42 0.04
CA GLN A 36 -1.37 13.06 -0.43
C GLN A 36 -0.53 12.03 -1.18
N LEU A 37 -0.23 12.31 -2.45
CA LEU A 37 0.72 11.49 -3.20
C LEU A 37 2.14 11.91 -2.85
N LEU A 38 2.97 10.96 -2.41
CA LEU A 38 4.39 11.21 -2.22
C LEU A 38 5.09 11.43 -3.56
N SER A 39 6.22 12.16 -3.56
CA SER A 39 6.93 12.53 -4.78
C SER A 39 7.86 11.43 -5.30
N ASN A 40 8.33 10.54 -4.43
CA ASN A 40 9.06 9.33 -4.80
C ASN A 40 8.17 8.39 -5.63
N ARG A 41 8.83 7.61 -6.49
CA ARG A 41 8.19 6.60 -7.33
C ARG A 41 8.73 5.24 -6.93
N PHE A 42 7.86 4.24 -6.93
CA PHE A 42 8.27 2.86 -6.68
C PHE A 42 7.70 1.90 -7.73
N ALA A 43 8.45 0.84 -8.00
CA ALA A 43 8.05 -0.32 -8.80
C ALA A 43 8.31 -1.59 -7.99
N TRP A 44 7.40 -2.57 -8.09
CA TRP A 44 7.43 -3.76 -7.25
C TRP A 44 7.67 -4.99 -8.12
N PHE A 45 8.77 -5.69 -7.88
CA PHE A 45 9.14 -6.93 -8.59
C PHE A 45 9.17 -8.12 -7.63
N GLY A 46 9.10 -9.32 -8.20
CA GLY A 46 9.69 -10.50 -7.58
C GLY A 46 11.17 -10.62 -7.96
N ALA A 47 11.91 -11.45 -7.24
CA ALA A 47 13.25 -11.88 -7.62
C ALA A 47 13.37 -13.40 -7.45
N GLU A 48 13.97 -14.07 -8.43
CA GLU A 48 14.25 -15.52 -8.41
C GLU A 48 15.47 -15.86 -7.54
N ARG A 49 15.52 -15.26 -6.34
CA ARG A 49 16.57 -15.43 -5.35
C ARG A 49 15.99 -15.29 -3.96
N THR A 50 16.59 -15.98 -3.00
CA THR A 50 16.32 -15.81 -1.57
C THR A 50 17.22 -14.77 -0.93
N PHE A 51 16.63 -13.79 -0.25
CA PHE A 51 17.32 -12.91 0.70
C PHE A 51 17.03 -13.37 2.13
N SER A 52 18.07 -13.64 2.92
CA SER A 52 17.92 -14.25 4.26
C SER A 52 17.22 -13.33 5.28
N TYR A 53 17.31 -12.03 5.06
CA TYR A 53 16.79 -11.00 5.94
C TYR A 53 16.07 -9.94 5.12
N PHE A 54 15.21 -9.17 5.77
CA PHE A 54 14.81 -7.89 5.20
C PHE A 54 16.04 -7.01 5.07
N THR A 55 16.27 -6.48 3.88
CA THR A 55 17.42 -5.63 3.58
C THR A 55 16.98 -4.46 2.72
N GLU A 56 17.52 -3.29 3.03
CA GLU A 56 17.34 -2.07 2.28
C GLU A 56 18.69 -1.66 1.69
N THR A 57 18.76 -1.52 0.36
CA THR A 57 19.99 -1.21 -0.36
C THR A 57 19.88 0.16 -1.02
N PHE A 58 20.78 1.06 -0.64
CA PHE A 58 20.88 2.40 -1.22
C PHE A 58 22.05 2.47 -2.21
N LYS A 59 21.80 2.98 -3.42
CA LYS A 59 22.83 3.21 -4.45
C LYS A 59 22.80 4.65 -4.93
N GLN A 60 23.96 5.28 -4.97
CA GLN A 60 24.15 6.57 -5.60
C GLN A 60 24.90 6.37 -6.92
N LEU A 61 24.26 6.70 -8.04
CA LEU A 61 24.83 6.61 -9.37
C LEU A 61 24.83 8.00 -10.04
N PRO A 62 25.57 8.20 -11.15
CA PRO A 62 25.56 9.47 -11.88
C PRO A 62 24.16 9.93 -12.31
N GLN A 63 23.27 8.97 -12.59
CA GLN A 63 21.88 9.22 -12.99
C GLN A 63 20.93 9.45 -11.80
N GLY A 64 21.37 9.28 -10.54
CA GLY A 64 20.56 9.60 -9.37
C GLY A 64 20.66 8.58 -8.23
N SER A 65 19.71 8.69 -7.31
CA SER A 65 19.64 7.88 -6.08
C SER A 65 18.58 6.78 -6.22
N PHE A 66 18.97 5.55 -5.91
CA PHE A 66 18.12 4.37 -5.98
C PHE A 66 18.08 3.70 -4.62
N ASN A 67 16.91 3.17 -4.28
CA ASN A 67 16.69 2.35 -3.10
C ASN A 67 16.01 1.05 -3.52
N ALA A 68 16.38 -0.07 -2.89
CA ALA A 68 15.68 -1.34 -3.03
C ALA A 68 15.37 -1.96 -1.67
N HIS A 69 14.12 -2.35 -1.45
CA HIS A 69 13.70 -3.17 -0.33
C HIS A 69 13.52 -4.61 -0.80
N HIS A 70 14.23 -5.55 -0.20
CA HIS A 70 14.15 -6.95 -0.58
C HIS A 70 14.09 -7.88 0.62
N TYR A 71 13.22 -8.89 0.49
CA TYR A 71 12.94 -9.87 1.54
C TYR A 71 12.24 -11.10 0.97
N ARG A 72 12.55 -12.26 1.54
CA ARG A 72 11.98 -13.55 1.14
C ARG A 72 10.50 -13.68 1.51
N TYR A 73 9.68 -14.21 0.59
CA TYR A 73 8.29 -14.59 0.88
C TYR A 73 7.99 -16.08 0.58
N THR A 74 8.85 -16.78 -0.17
CA THR A 74 8.85 -18.26 -0.27
C THR A 74 10.27 -18.81 -0.18
N PRO A 75 10.49 -20.13 -0.04
CA PRO A 75 11.83 -20.71 -0.07
C PRO A 75 12.65 -20.44 -1.34
N ALA A 76 12.06 -20.00 -2.44
CA ALA A 76 12.74 -19.75 -3.71
C ALA A 76 12.60 -18.30 -4.22
N MET A 77 11.69 -17.51 -3.65
CA MET A 77 11.34 -16.18 -4.17
C MET A 77 11.39 -15.10 -3.09
N SER A 78 11.75 -13.89 -3.54
CA SER A 78 11.75 -12.70 -2.72
C SER A 78 11.02 -11.54 -3.39
N THR A 79 10.52 -10.61 -2.56
CA THR A 79 10.13 -9.28 -2.99
C THR A 79 11.38 -8.49 -3.34
N PHE A 80 11.33 -7.70 -4.41
CA PHE A 80 12.33 -6.71 -4.75
C PHE A 80 11.62 -5.41 -5.18
N LEU A 81 11.44 -4.49 -4.24
CA LEU A 81 10.75 -3.21 -4.47
C LEU A 81 11.80 -2.13 -4.69
N VAL A 82 11.77 -1.48 -5.85
CA VAL A 82 12.68 -0.39 -6.19
C VAL A 82 11.97 0.94 -6.00
N GLU A 83 12.65 1.89 -5.35
CA GLU A 83 12.20 3.26 -5.16
C GLU A 83 13.25 4.26 -5.67
N VAL A 84 12.78 5.35 -6.26
CA VAL A 84 13.59 6.50 -6.67
C VAL A 84 12.89 7.81 -6.33
N ASN A 85 13.66 8.87 -6.11
CA ASN A 85 13.09 10.22 -6.02
C ASN A 85 12.62 10.72 -7.40
N HIS A 86 11.77 11.76 -7.43
CA HIS A 86 11.22 12.31 -8.67
C HIS A 86 12.31 12.74 -9.67
N GLN A 87 13.40 13.35 -9.21
CA GLN A 87 14.47 13.82 -10.09
C GLN A 87 15.20 12.67 -10.79
N THR A 88 15.45 11.57 -10.08
CA THR A 88 16.05 10.35 -10.64
C THR A 88 15.08 9.70 -11.63
N PHE A 89 13.79 9.65 -11.29
CA PHE A 89 12.75 9.12 -12.18
C PHE A 89 12.73 9.82 -13.54
N GLU A 90 12.71 11.16 -13.54
CA GLU A 90 12.72 11.96 -14.78
C GLU A 90 14.04 11.82 -15.53
N ARG A 91 15.18 11.86 -14.84
CA ARG A 91 16.51 11.79 -15.48
C ARG A 91 16.74 10.46 -16.19
N VAL A 92 16.31 9.35 -15.58
CA VAL A 92 16.44 8.02 -16.18
C VAL A 92 15.40 7.81 -17.28
N GLY A 93 14.31 8.58 -17.29
CA GLY A 93 13.24 8.45 -18.28
C GLY A 93 12.31 7.26 -18.03
N PHE A 94 12.15 6.84 -16.76
CA PHE A 94 11.32 5.69 -16.40
C PHE A 94 9.84 5.84 -16.79
N GLY A 95 9.34 7.07 -16.95
CA GLY A 95 7.96 7.33 -17.37
C GLY A 95 7.65 6.86 -18.79
N GLU A 96 8.66 6.80 -19.65
CA GLU A 96 8.53 6.42 -21.08
C GLU A 96 8.92 4.95 -21.32
N MET A 97 9.42 4.26 -20.30
CA MET A 97 9.83 2.86 -20.40
C MET A 97 8.62 1.92 -20.29
N SER A 98 8.65 0.87 -21.10
CA SER A 98 7.82 -0.32 -20.84
C SER A 98 8.18 -0.98 -19.52
N GLU A 99 7.30 -1.86 -19.04
CA GLU A 99 7.53 -2.66 -17.83
C GLU A 99 8.79 -3.52 -17.94
N GLU A 100 9.07 -4.07 -19.14
CA GLU A 100 10.26 -4.89 -19.41
C GLU A 100 11.53 -4.04 -19.46
N GLN A 101 11.50 -2.86 -20.07
CA GLN A 101 12.64 -1.93 -20.06
C GLN A 101 12.94 -1.44 -18.63
N THR A 102 11.92 -1.16 -17.84
CA THR A 102 12.07 -0.82 -16.42
C THR A 102 12.72 -1.98 -15.67
N ARG A 103 12.21 -3.20 -15.83
CA ARG A 103 12.75 -4.42 -15.20
C ARG A 103 14.24 -4.57 -15.51
N ALA A 104 14.61 -4.50 -16.78
CA ALA A 104 16.00 -4.61 -17.23
C ALA A 104 16.89 -3.51 -16.64
N SER A 105 16.43 -2.26 -16.63
CA SER A 105 17.17 -1.14 -16.04
C SER A 105 17.37 -1.30 -14.53
N CYS A 106 16.33 -1.71 -13.80
CA CYS A 106 16.44 -1.99 -12.36
C CYS A 106 17.38 -3.19 -12.09
N GLN A 107 17.31 -4.23 -12.92
CA GLN A 107 18.18 -5.41 -12.80
C GLN A 107 19.65 -5.05 -13.04
N GLU A 108 19.93 -4.14 -13.98
CA GLU A 108 21.29 -3.61 -14.19
C GLU A 108 21.78 -2.79 -12.99
N VAL A 109 20.95 -1.87 -12.49
CA VAL A 109 21.28 -1.05 -11.31
C VAL A 109 21.60 -1.90 -10.08
N PHE A 110 20.88 -3.00 -9.88
CA PHE A 110 21.02 -3.90 -8.72
C PHE A 110 21.67 -5.25 -9.05
N ALA A 111 22.49 -5.32 -10.10
CA ALA A 111 23.06 -6.59 -10.57
C ALA A 111 23.91 -7.32 -9.50
N GLU A 112 24.63 -6.57 -8.68
CA GLU A 112 25.42 -7.10 -7.56
C GLU A 112 24.53 -7.75 -6.50
N GLU A 113 23.47 -7.05 -6.10
CA GLU A 113 22.51 -7.53 -5.10
C GLU A 113 21.68 -8.71 -5.62
N LEU A 114 21.42 -8.76 -6.93
CA LEU A 114 20.70 -9.86 -7.56
C LEU A 114 21.60 -11.08 -7.80
N ALA A 115 22.92 -10.90 -7.91
CA ALA A 115 23.90 -11.94 -8.20
C ALA A 115 23.48 -12.86 -9.37
N GLY A 116 23.01 -12.25 -10.45
CA GLY A 116 22.56 -12.95 -11.66
C GLY A 116 21.12 -13.47 -11.64
N ALA A 117 20.37 -13.26 -10.54
CA ALA A 117 18.95 -13.59 -10.51
C ALA A 117 18.11 -12.60 -11.30
N ASP A 118 17.03 -13.10 -11.92
CA ASP A 118 16.09 -12.28 -12.66
C ASP A 118 15.07 -11.59 -11.75
N LEU A 119 14.75 -10.34 -12.10
CA LEU A 119 13.54 -9.69 -11.62
C LEU A 119 12.33 -10.22 -12.38
N VAL A 120 11.24 -10.47 -11.66
CA VAL A 120 9.96 -10.94 -12.19
C VAL A 120 8.93 -9.82 -12.11
N THR A 121 8.26 -9.54 -13.22
CA THR A 121 7.24 -8.50 -13.33
C THR A 121 5.85 -9.01 -12.94
N ASN A 122 5.05 -8.15 -12.32
CA ASN A 122 3.64 -8.39 -12.03
C ASN A 122 2.90 -7.06 -11.89
N LYS A 123 2.57 -6.42 -13.02
CA LYS A 123 2.05 -5.05 -13.06
C LYS A 123 2.99 -4.08 -12.32
N SER A 124 4.30 -4.29 -12.51
CA SER A 124 5.44 -3.61 -11.89
C SER A 124 5.64 -2.21 -12.46
N ARG A 125 4.55 -1.44 -12.56
CA ARG A 125 4.56 -0.06 -13.05
C ARG A 125 4.99 0.88 -11.92
N TRP A 126 5.70 1.94 -12.30
CA TRP A 126 6.05 3.02 -11.38
C TRP A 126 4.81 3.73 -10.86
N ARG A 127 4.67 3.81 -9.54
CA ARG A 127 3.55 4.43 -8.84
C ARG A 127 4.04 5.41 -7.80
N ARG A 128 3.20 6.38 -7.46
CA ARG A 128 3.38 7.20 -6.24
C ARG A 128 2.58 6.58 -5.13
N PHE A 129 3.13 6.58 -3.93
CA PHE A 129 2.45 6.07 -2.77
C PHE A 129 1.40 7.11 -2.30
N PRO A 130 0.12 6.75 -2.19
CA PRO A 130 -0.90 7.63 -1.60
C PRO A 130 -0.87 7.49 -0.08
N VAL A 131 -0.51 8.58 0.61
CA VAL A 131 -0.74 8.70 2.05
C VAL A 131 -2.18 9.13 2.27
N ILE A 132 -2.98 8.20 2.79
CA ILE A 132 -4.39 8.38 3.10
C ILE A 132 -4.54 8.54 4.61
N SER A 133 -5.29 9.56 5.02
CA SER A 133 -5.75 9.74 6.40
C SER A 133 -7.21 10.19 6.43
N ASN A 134 -7.91 9.82 7.49
CA ASN A 134 -9.29 10.23 7.75
C ASN A 134 -9.37 10.90 9.12
N LYS A 135 -10.25 11.91 9.27
CA LYS A 135 -10.51 12.56 10.56
C LYS A 135 -11.47 11.74 11.44
N ARG A 136 -12.33 10.94 10.81
CA ARG A 136 -13.26 10.03 11.45
C ARG A 136 -13.08 8.63 10.88
N TRP A 137 -13.29 7.63 11.72
CA TRP A 137 -13.14 6.22 11.34
C TRP A 137 -14.49 5.60 10.97
N SER A 138 -15.59 6.19 11.44
CA SER A 138 -16.97 5.83 11.14
C SER A 138 -17.82 7.05 10.74
N VAL A 139 -18.85 6.79 9.93
CA VAL A 139 -19.86 7.73 9.46
C VAL A 139 -21.19 6.99 9.30
N GLY A 140 -22.20 7.34 10.09
CA GLY A 140 -23.46 6.58 10.10
C GLY A 140 -23.22 5.12 10.53
N ASN A 141 -23.71 4.18 9.73
CA ASN A 141 -23.46 2.74 9.87
C ASN A 141 -22.21 2.27 9.11
N CYS A 142 -21.41 3.16 8.52
CA CYS A 142 -20.20 2.81 7.77
C CYS A 142 -18.94 2.99 8.64
N VAL A 143 -18.01 2.06 8.57
CA VAL A 143 -16.71 2.12 9.25
C VAL A 143 -15.58 1.70 8.31
N LEU A 144 -14.39 2.30 8.43
CA LEU A 144 -13.22 1.96 7.62
C LEU A 144 -12.19 1.20 8.46
N VAL A 145 -11.49 0.23 7.86
CA VAL A 145 -10.36 -0.50 8.48
C VAL A 145 -9.19 -0.65 7.51
N GLY A 146 -7.97 -0.83 8.01
CA GLY A 146 -6.78 -1.06 7.21
C GLY A 146 -6.51 0.07 6.20
N ASP A 147 -6.02 -0.27 5.00
CA ASP A 147 -5.70 0.73 3.96
C ASP A 147 -6.90 1.56 3.47
N ALA A 148 -8.13 1.13 3.75
CA ALA A 148 -9.31 1.97 3.53
C ALA A 148 -9.36 3.12 4.54
N LEU A 149 -9.00 2.87 5.81
CA LEU A 149 -8.93 3.83 6.90
C LEU A 149 -7.66 4.69 6.86
N GLY A 150 -6.51 4.09 6.58
CA GLY A 150 -5.24 4.79 6.57
C GLY A 150 -4.13 3.93 6.03
N THR A 151 -3.22 4.53 5.27
CA THR A 151 -2.12 3.80 4.63
C THR A 151 -0.81 4.02 5.38
N ALA A 152 -0.09 2.95 5.68
CA ALA A 152 1.29 2.99 6.14
C ALA A 152 2.26 2.80 4.96
N HIS A 153 3.30 3.63 4.84
CA HIS A 153 4.29 3.46 3.78
C HIS A 153 4.95 2.08 3.85
N PHE A 154 5.17 1.42 2.71
CA PHE A 154 5.70 0.05 2.68
C PHE A 154 7.08 -0.09 3.34
N SER A 155 7.85 1.00 3.43
CA SER A 155 9.20 0.98 4.01
C SER A 155 9.24 0.60 5.49
N ILE A 156 8.13 0.74 6.22
CA ILE A 156 8.05 0.32 7.64
C ILE A 156 7.42 -1.05 7.84
N GLY A 157 6.88 -1.68 6.78
CA GLY A 157 6.32 -3.04 6.83
C GLY A 157 5.11 -3.21 7.75
N SER A 158 4.45 -2.13 8.17
CA SER A 158 3.40 -2.16 9.21
C SER A 158 1.96 -2.21 8.69
N GLY A 159 1.73 -2.17 7.37
CA GLY A 159 0.36 -2.08 6.82
C GLY A 159 -0.56 -3.23 7.24
N THR A 160 -0.14 -4.48 7.04
CA THR A 160 -0.95 -5.65 7.42
C THR A 160 -1.12 -5.79 8.95
N PRO A 161 -0.05 -5.66 9.77
CA PRO A 161 -0.22 -5.66 11.23
C PRO A 161 -1.23 -4.63 11.73
N VAL A 162 -1.14 -3.37 11.29
CA VAL A 162 -2.08 -2.31 11.71
C VAL A 162 -3.50 -2.62 11.25
N ALA A 163 -3.70 -3.14 10.04
CA ALA A 163 -5.02 -3.53 9.57
C ALA A 163 -5.65 -4.66 10.42
N LEU A 164 -4.85 -5.58 10.94
CA LEU A 164 -5.33 -6.63 11.84
C LEU A 164 -5.69 -6.07 13.23
N GLU A 165 -4.90 -5.12 13.73
CA GLU A 165 -5.20 -4.40 14.97
C GLU A 165 -6.53 -3.62 14.84
N ASP A 166 -6.75 -2.91 13.72
CA ASP A 166 -8.00 -2.20 13.44
C ASP A 166 -9.22 -3.13 13.56
N VAL A 167 -9.15 -4.29 12.89
CA VAL A 167 -10.25 -5.26 12.89
C VAL A 167 -10.45 -5.88 14.27
N GLN A 168 -9.36 -6.11 15.02
CA GLN A 168 -9.46 -6.62 16.39
C GLN A 168 -10.17 -5.63 17.31
N VAL A 169 -9.83 -4.33 17.25
CA VAL A 169 -10.48 -3.29 18.06
C VAL A 169 -11.95 -3.17 17.67
N LEU A 170 -12.27 -3.13 16.38
CA LEU A 170 -13.66 -3.09 15.90
C LEU A 170 -14.46 -4.31 16.37
N SER A 171 -13.87 -5.50 16.30
CA SER A 171 -14.52 -6.73 16.76
C SER A 171 -14.84 -6.70 18.26
N HIS A 172 -13.95 -6.13 19.09
CA HIS A 172 -14.21 -5.99 20.51
C HIS A 172 -15.33 -4.97 20.79
N ALA A 173 -15.32 -3.82 20.13
CA ALA A 173 -16.37 -2.81 20.29
C ALA A 173 -17.76 -3.35 19.91
N LEU A 174 -17.84 -4.11 18.81
CA LEU A 174 -19.08 -4.77 18.39
C LEU A 174 -19.54 -5.83 19.41
N ALA A 175 -18.63 -6.55 20.04
CA ALA A 175 -18.96 -7.53 21.07
C ALA A 175 -19.42 -6.87 22.39
N ASN A 176 -18.89 -5.69 22.72
CA ASN A 176 -19.28 -4.91 23.90
C ASN A 176 -20.65 -4.24 23.72
N HIS A 177 -21.03 -3.93 22.48
CA HIS A 177 -22.28 -3.25 22.14
C HIS A 177 -23.15 -4.05 21.13
N PRO A 178 -23.58 -5.28 21.46
CA PRO A 178 -24.13 -6.24 20.48
C PRO A 178 -25.49 -5.84 19.86
N LEU A 179 -26.20 -4.89 20.46
CA LEU A 179 -27.50 -4.40 20.00
C LEU A 179 -27.48 -2.93 19.56
N ASN A 180 -26.32 -2.28 19.60
CA ASN A 180 -26.20 -0.86 19.26
C ASN A 180 -24.91 -0.57 18.49
N VAL A 181 -25.02 -0.62 17.15
CA VAL A 181 -23.91 -0.31 16.23
C VAL A 181 -23.39 1.11 16.45
N SER A 182 -24.24 2.08 16.77
CA SER A 182 -23.78 3.45 17.00
C SER A 182 -22.85 3.57 18.21
N ASP A 183 -23.12 2.82 19.28
CA ASP A 183 -22.26 2.82 20.46
C ASP A 183 -20.95 2.07 20.16
N ALA A 184 -21.03 0.92 19.46
CA ALA A 184 -19.85 0.18 19.02
C ALA A 184 -18.90 1.05 18.17
N LEU A 185 -19.45 1.79 17.20
CA LEU A 185 -18.67 2.66 16.31
C LEU A 185 -18.14 3.93 16.98
N ALA A 186 -18.62 4.26 18.18
CA ALA A 186 -18.10 5.35 19.00
C ALA A 186 -17.00 4.87 19.97
N GLU A 187 -17.02 3.59 20.37
CA GLU A 187 -15.94 2.94 21.11
C GLU A 187 -14.72 2.63 20.22
N TYR A 188 -14.97 2.23 18.96
CA TYR A 188 -13.95 2.02 17.92
C TYR A 188 -13.25 3.32 17.49
#